data_AF-A0A1S9MH25-F1
#
_entry.id   AF-A0A1S9MH25-F1
#
_cell.length_a   1.000
_cell.length_b   1.000
_cell.length_c   1.000
_cell.angle_alpha   90.00
_cell.angle_beta   90.00
_cell.angle_gamma   90.00
#
_symmetry.space_group_name_H-M   'P 1'
#
loop_
_entity.id
_entity.type
_entity.pdbx_description
1 polymer ?
#
loop_
_entity_poly.entity_id
_entity_poly.type
_entity_poly.pdbx_seq_one_letter_code
_entity_poly.pdbx_strand_id
1 'polypeptide(L)'
;MTVDRSTEILTTEQAPTALVPELEHRPGRWIANWDAENKEQWEAAGRSIAKRNLYWSIFAEFLGFVVWQLWSIVVVQLPAAGFKFDTNQIFWLISIPSLVGATLRIPYTFMVPRFGGR
;
A
#
# COMPACT_ATOMS: atom_id res chain seq x y z
N MET A 1 -36.67 -41.52 48.91
CA MET A 1 -37.34 -40.94 47.72
C MET A 1 -37.30 -39.43 47.90
N THR A 2 -37.06 -38.67 46.81
CA THR A 2 -36.87 -37.19 46.70
C THR A 2 -35.47 -36.71 47.09
N VAL A 3 -34.45 -36.95 46.25
CA VAL A 3 -33.99 -36.14 45.10
C VAL A 3 -33.22 -34.89 45.55
N ASP A 4 -31.91 -35.03 45.40
CA ASP A 4 -30.83 -34.05 45.44
C ASP A 4 -31.00 -32.98 44.34
N ARG A 5 -30.91 -31.70 44.68
CA ARG A 5 -30.76 -30.61 43.69
C ARG A 5 -30.22 -29.31 44.32
N SER A 6 -29.10 -29.42 45.03
CA SER A 6 -28.36 -28.25 45.54
C SER A 6 -27.10 -27.96 44.70
N THR A 7 -27.15 -28.01 43.37
CA THR A 7 -26.01 -27.60 42.53
C THR A 7 -26.41 -27.31 41.08
N GLU A 8 -27.18 -26.26 40.84
CA GLU A 8 -27.13 -25.58 39.53
C GLU A 8 -26.88 -24.11 39.80
N ILE A 9 -25.66 -23.87 40.30
CA ILE A 9 -25.01 -22.57 40.28
C ILE A 9 -25.04 -22.11 38.82
N LEU A 10 -25.50 -20.88 38.64
CA LEU A 10 -25.48 -20.10 37.41
C LEU A 10 -24.14 -20.24 36.68
N THR A 11 -24.00 -21.23 35.80
CA THR A 11 -23.07 -21.12 34.69
C THR A 11 -23.79 -20.28 33.65
N THR A 12 -23.77 -18.97 33.84
CA THR A 12 -23.77 -18.05 32.71
C THR A 12 -22.53 -18.44 31.92
N GLU A 13 -22.71 -19.29 30.93
CA GLU A 13 -21.73 -19.56 29.90
C GLU A 13 -21.54 -18.23 29.16
N GLN A 14 -20.68 -17.36 29.70
CA GLN A 14 -20.06 -16.31 28.94
C GLN A 14 -19.33 -17.04 27.83
N ALA A 15 -19.98 -17.12 26.67
CA ALA A 15 -19.35 -17.42 25.41
C ALA A 15 -18.04 -16.61 25.38
N PRO A 16 -16.90 -17.23 25.03
CA PRO A 16 -15.66 -16.49 24.92
C PRO A 16 -15.96 -15.35 23.96
N THR A 17 -15.98 -14.12 24.47
CA THR A 17 -16.00 -12.93 23.65
C THR A 17 -14.73 -13.06 22.83
N ALA A 18 -14.87 -13.57 21.60
CA ALA A 18 -13.75 -13.76 20.71
C ALA A 18 -13.08 -12.40 20.67
N LEU A 19 -11.89 -12.34 21.23
CA LEU A 19 -11.10 -11.13 21.40
C LEU A 19 -10.77 -10.64 19.99
N VAL A 20 -11.71 -9.91 19.37
CA VAL A 20 -11.42 -9.17 18.16
C VAL A 20 -10.31 -8.21 18.56
N PRO A 21 -9.10 -8.37 18.02
CA PRO A 21 -7.99 -7.60 18.54
C PRO A 21 -8.23 -6.14 18.17
N GLU A 22 -8.39 -5.31 19.21
CA GLU A 22 -8.61 -3.88 19.08
C GLU A 22 -7.41 -3.24 18.36
N LEU A 23 -7.65 -2.18 17.59
CA LEU A 23 -6.58 -1.47 16.86
C LEU A 23 -5.53 -0.96 17.84
N GLU A 24 -4.35 -1.57 17.83
CA GLU A 24 -3.25 -1.18 18.70
C GLU A 24 -2.34 -0.19 17.96
N HIS A 25 -2.34 1.06 18.41
CA HIS A 25 -1.41 2.07 17.91
C HIS A 25 -0.06 1.97 18.64
N ARG A 26 0.96 1.45 17.97
CA ARG A 26 2.31 1.34 18.51
C ARG A 26 3.13 2.62 18.31
N PRO A 27 4.12 2.90 19.17
CA PRO A 27 4.99 4.05 19.02
C PRO A 27 5.67 4.04 17.64
N GLY A 28 5.68 5.21 16.99
CA GLY A 28 6.24 5.38 15.65
C GLY A 28 5.24 5.27 14.49
N ARG A 29 3.92 5.37 14.75
CA ARG A 29 2.85 5.37 13.72
C ARG A 29 2.70 4.01 13.03
N TRP A 30 2.95 2.94 13.80
CA TRP A 30 2.72 1.56 13.39
C TRP A 30 1.36 1.10 13.91
N ILE A 31 0.57 0.47 13.05
CA ILE A 31 -0.72 -0.13 13.43
C ILE A 31 -0.48 -1.63 13.58
N ALA A 32 -0.74 -2.16 14.77
CA ALA A 32 -0.77 -3.59 15.03
C ALA A 32 -2.23 -4.07 15.10
N ASN A 33 -2.45 -5.36 14.80
CA ASN A 33 -3.78 -5.98 14.76
C ASN A 33 -4.75 -5.39 13.73
N TRP A 34 -4.24 -5.04 12.55
CA TRP A 34 -5.09 -4.59 11.44
C TRP A 34 -5.81 -5.77 10.77
N ASP A 35 -7.14 -5.71 10.78
CA ASP A 35 -8.04 -6.64 10.08
C ASP A 35 -9.01 -5.85 9.21
N ALA A 36 -8.80 -5.88 7.89
CA ALA A 36 -9.64 -5.19 6.93
C ALA A 36 -11.05 -5.80 6.79
N GLU A 37 -11.25 -7.05 7.21
CA GLU A 37 -12.52 -7.78 7.12
C GLU A 37 -13.43 -7.50 8.32
N ASN A 38 -12.89 -6.97 9.41
CA ASN A 38 -13.68 -6.61 10.57
C ASN A 38 -14.43 -5.27 10.35
N LYS A 39 -15.76 -5.35 10.28
CA LYS A 39 -16.62 -4.18 10.02
C LYS A 39 -16.53 -3.10 11.09
N GLU A 40 -16.45 -3.49 12.37
CA GLU A 40 -16.38 -2.55 13.49
C GLU A 40 -15.06 -1.76 13.44
N GLN A 41 -13.95 -2.46 13.15
CA GLN A 41 -12.65 -1.84 12.97
C GLN A 41 -12.59 -0.92 11.74
N TRP A 42 -13.22 -1.34 10.64
CA TRP A 42 -13.27 -0.59 9.38
C TRP A 42 -14.08 0.70 9.49
N GLU A 43 -15.26 0.65 10.12
CA GLU A 43 -16.13 1.82 10.30
C GLU A 43 -15.57 2.83 11.30
N ALA A 44 -14.93 2.37 12.38
CA ALA A 44 -14.37 3.25 13.41
C ALA A 44 -13.18 4.08 12.90
N ALA A 45 -12.18 3.44 12.29
CA ALA A 45 -10.96 4.13 11.89
C ALA A 45 -10.38 3.62 10.56
N GLY A 46 -10.58 2.34 10.24
CA GLY A 46 -9.87 1.68 9.14
C GLY A 46 -10.12 2.34 7.77
N ARG A 47 -11.37 2.71 7.49
CA ARG A 47 -11.76 3.36 6.22
C ARG A 47 -11.03 4.69 5.99
N SER A 48 -10.84 5.48 7.04
CA SER A 48 -10.18 6.79 6.93
C SER A 48 -8.68 6.66 6.65
N ILE A 49 -8.03 5.69 7.30
CA ILE A 49 -6.61 5.39 7.17
C ILE A 49 -6.32 4.84 5.78
N ALA A 50 -7.09 3.84 5.34
CA ALA A 50 -6.97 3.24 4.01
C ALA A 50 -7.18 4.27 2.89
N LYS A 51 -8.20 5.14 3.00
CA LYS A 51 -8.43 6.22 2.02
C LYS A 51 -7.25 7.18 1.94
N ARG A 52 -6.67 7.59 3.07
CA ARG A 52 -5.53 8.51 3.07
C ARG A 52 -4.33 7.90 2.35
N ASN A 53 -4.00 6.64 2.63
CA ASN A 53 -2.92 5.95 1.94
C ASN A 53 -3.23 5.77 0.44
N LEU A 54 -4.48 5.44 0.09
CA LEU A 54 -4.90 5.31 -1.30
C LEU A 54 -4.75 6.63 -2.08
N TYR A 55 -5.14 7.77 -1.50
CA TYR A 55 -4.97 9.07 -2.14
C TYR A 55 -3.51 9.37 -2.45
N TRP A 56 -2.61 9.13 -1.50
CA TRP A 56 -1.17 9.34 -1.70
C TRP A 56 -0.59 8.36 -2.72
N SER A 57 -1.03 7.10 -2.73
CA SER A 57 -0.63 6.12 -3.75
C SER A 57 -1.07 6.53 -5.15
N ILE A 58 -2.33 6.96 -5.31
CA ILE A 58 -2.85 7.44 -6.60
C ILE A 58 -2.07 8.68 -7.06
N PHE A 59 -1.78 9.60 -6.16
CA PHE A 59 -0.99 10.80 -6.49
C PHE A 59 0.44 10.44 -6.93
N ALA A 60 1.10 9.53 -6.20
CA ALA A 60 2.44 9.06 -6.56
C ALA A 60 2.46 8.34 -7.91
N GLU A 61 1.47 7.47 -8.16
CA GLU A 61 1.31 6.77 -9.43
C GLU A 61 1.08 7.77 -10.58
N PHE A 62 0.20 8.75 -10.37
CA PHE A 62 -0.07 9.81 -11.34
C PHE A 62 1.19 10.63 -11.65
N LEU A 63 1.97 11.00 -10.63
CA LEU A 63 3.23 11.72 -10.82
C LEU A 63 4.24 10.89 -11.63
N GLY A 64 4.32 9.57 -11.38
CA GLY A 64 5.12 8.65 -12.17
C GLY A 64 4.74 8.66 -13.65
N PHE A 65 3.44 8.62 -13.95
CA PHE A 65 2.94 8.74 -15.32
C PHE A 65 3.27 10.11 -15.95
N VAL A 66 3.13 11.21 -15.21
CA VAL A 66 3.45 12.55 -15.71
C VAL A 66 4.93 12.66 -16.07
N VAL A 67 5.83 12.19 -15.21
CA VAL A 67 7.28 12.21 -15.49
C VAL A 67 7.61 11.36 -16.72
N TRP A 68 6.99 10.20 -16.85
CA TRP A 68 7.18 9.34 -18.02
C TRP A 68 6.70 10.00 -19.32
N GLN A 69 5.53 10.64 -19.31
CA GLN A 69 5.02 11.38 -20.48
C GLN A 69 5.87 12.62 -20.79
N LEU A 70 6.35 13.33 -19.76
CA LEU A 70 7.23 14.49 -19.92
C LEU A 70 8.53 14.12 -20.62
N TRP A 71 9.10 12.96 -20.30
CA TRP A 71 10.29 12.47 -21.00
C TRP A 71 10.05 12.27 -22.51
N SER A 72 8.91 11.67 -22.89
CA SER A 72 8.55 11.43 -24.29
C SER A 72 8.50 12.72 -25.12
N ILE A 73 7.95 13.81 -24.57
CA ILE A 73 7.91 15.11 -25.27
C ILE A 73 9.28 15.80 -25.28
N VAL A 74 10.03 15.73 -24.17
CA VAL A 74 11.36 16.36 -24.05
C VAL A 74 12.31 15.79 -25.09
N VAL A 75 12.39 14.46 -25.23
CA VAL A 75 13.32 13.84 -26.18
C VAL A 75 12.99 14.18 -27.63
N VAL A 76 11.70 14.28 -27.97
CA VAL A 76 11.26 14.69 -29.31
C VAL A 76 11.57 16.16 -29.57
N GLN A 77 11.56 17.03 -28.56
CA GLN A 77 11.88 18.45 -28.69
C GLN A 77 13.38 18.80 -28.66
N LEU A 78 14.26 17.88 -28.26
CA LEU A 78 15.71 18.12 -28.19
C LEU A 78 16.34 18.60 -29.52
N PRO A 79 15.99 18.05 -30.71
CA PRO A 79 16.54 18.53 -31.98
C PRO A 79 16.14 19.96 -32.32
N ALA A 80 14.93 20.38 -31.94
CA ALA A 80 14.43 21.73 -32.19
C ALA A 80 15.05 22.79 -31.27
N ALA A 81 15.62 22.39 -30.13
CA ALA A 81 16.34 23.27 -29.21
C ALA A 81 17.78 23.61 -29.69
N GLY A 82 18.20 23.11 -30.86
CA GLY A 82 19.50 23.42 -31.47
C GLY A 82 20.59 22.38 -31.21
N PHE A 83 20.28 21.28 -30.53
CA PHE A 83 21.22 20.17 -30.36
C PHE A 83 21.18 19.25 -31.59
N LYS A 84 22.32 19.11 -32.27
CA LYS A 84 22.48 18.16 -33.37
C LYS A 84 22.74 16.75 -32.80
N PHE A 85 21.68 16.10 -32.32
CA PHE A 85 21.74 14.68 -31.99
C PHE A 85 21.50 13.84 -33.25
N ASP A 86 22.32 12.81 -33.43
CA ASP A 86 22.11 11.82 -34.48
C ASP A 86 20.87 10.95 -34.15
N THR A 87 20.17 10.45 -35.16
CA THR A 87 18.97 9.61 -34.99
C THR A 87 19.22 8.46 -34.01
N ASN A 88 20.41 7.87 -34.02
CA ASN A 88 20.79 6.78 -33.11
C ASN A 88 20.81 7.23 -31.63
N GLN A 89 21.27 8.45 -31.35
CA GLN A 89 21.33 8.97 -29.97
C GLN A 89 19.93 9.22 -29.40
N ILE A 90 19.00 9.69 -30.23
CA ILE A 90 17.59 9.86 -29.86
C ILE A 90 16.96 8.51 -29.54
N PHE A 91 17.21 7.47 -30.35
CA PHE A 91 16.72 6.11 -30.06
C PHE A 91 17.24 5.56 -28.73
N TRP A 92 18.51 5.79 -28.41
CA TRP A 92 19.08 5.41 -27.11
C TRP A 92 18.43 6.18 -25.95
N LEU A 93 18.21 7.49 -26.08
CA LEU A 93 17.54 8.33 -25.08
C LEU A 93 16.10 7.88 -24.79
N ILE A 94 15.35 7.46 -25.81
CA ILE A 94 13.98 6.94 -25.65
C ILE A 94 13.98 5.56 -24.99
N SER A 95 15.02 4.76 -25.21
CA SER A 95 15.12 3.37 -24.73
C SER A 95 15.60 3.26 -23.27
N ILE A 96 16.39 4.23 -22.77
CA ILE A 96 16.91 4.25 -21.39
C ILE A 96 15.83 4.14 -20.31
N PRO A 97 14.72 4.91 -20.34
CA PRO A 97 13.66 4.80 -19.34
C PRO A 97 13.09 3.39 -19.22
N SER A 98 12.86 2.71 -20.34
CA SER A 98 12.34 1.34 -20.37
C SER A 98 13.36 0.34 -19.82
N LEU A 99 14.65 0.51 -20.17
CA LEU A 99 15.73 -0.31 -19.63
C LEU A 99 15.86 -0.14 -18.11
N VAL A 100 15.92 1.10 -17.64
CA VAL A 100 16.02 1.45 -16.21
C VAL A 100 14.80 0.94 -15.46
N GLY A 101 13.59 1.11 -16.00
CA GLY A 101 12.35 0.60 -15.42
C GLY A 101 12.33 -0.93 -15.29
N ALA A 102 12.80 -1.65 -16.31
CA ALA A 102 12.93 -3.11 -16.26
C ALA A 102 13.97 -3.56 -15.22
N THR A 103 15.12 -2.90 -15.15
CA THR A 103 16.17 -3.21 -14.18
C THR A 103 15.73 -2.92 -12.75
N LEU A 104 15.05 -1.80 -12.49
CA LEU A 104 14.54 -1.42 -11.16
C LEU A 104 13.43 -2.34 -10.65
N ARG A 105 12.73 -3.05 -11.53
CA ARG A 105 11.64 -3.97 -11.15
C ARG A 105 12.14 -5.12 -10.26
N ILE A 106 13.37 -5.59 -10.47
CA ILE A 106 14.00 -6.65 -9.66
C ILE A 106 14.21 -6.21 -8.20
N PRO A 107 14.99 -5.15 -7.90
CA PRO A 107 15.15 -4.68 -6.53
C PRO A 107 13.83 -4.20 -5.91
N TYR A 108 12.93 -3.58 -6.68
CA TYR A 108 11.64 -3.12 -6.16
C TYR A 108 10.78 -4.27 -5.61
N THR A 109 10.81 -5.44 -6.27
CA THR A 109 10.08 -6.63 -5.82
C THR A 109 10.57 -7.12 -4.44
N PHE A 110 11.87 -7.00 -4.16
CA PHE A 110 12.44 -7.31 -2.85
C PHE A 110 12.25 -6.19 -1.81
N MET A 111 11.96 -4.97 -2.26
CA MET A 111 11.84 -3.80 -1.40
C MET A 111 10.43 -3.66 -0.77
N VAL A 112 9.38 -4.10 -1.48
CA VAL A 112 7.99 -4.12 -0.98
C VAL A 112 7.83 -4.88 0.35
N PRO A 113 8.37 -6.11 0.53
CA PRO A 113 8.29 -6.80 1.82
C PRO A 113 9.23 -6.23 2.90
N ARG A 114 10.28 -5.48 2.52
CA ARG A 114 11.29 -4.96 3.46
C ARG A 114 10.92 -3.62 4.08
N PHE A 115 10.21 -2.76 3.34
CA PHE A 115 9.96 -1.37 3.75
C PHE A 115 8.56 -1.08 4.27
N GLY A 116 7.60 -1.99 4.08
CA GLY A 116 6.21 -1.78 4.53
C GLY A 116 5.55 -0.62 3.77
N GLY A 117 4.49 -0.92 3.02
CA GLY A 117 3.62 0.13 2.52
C GLY A 117 3.02 0.85 3.73
N ARG A 118 3.50 2.06 4.01
CA ARG A 118 3.07 2.88 5.15
C ARG A 118 1.56 3.02 5.28
#